data_AF-A0AAW1CX51-F1
#
_entry.id   AF-A0AAW1CX51-F1
#
_cell.length_a   1.000
_cell.length_b   1.000
_cell.length_c   1.000
_cell.angle_alpha   90.00
_cell.angle_beta   90.00
_cell.angle_gamma   90.00
#
_symmetry.space_group_name_H-M   'P 1'
#
loop_
_entity.id
_entity.type
_entity.pdbx_description
1 polymer ?
#
loop_
_entity_poly.entity_id
_entity_poly.type
_entity_poly.pdbx_seq_one_letter_code
_entity_poly.pdbx_strand_id
1 'polypeptide(L)'
;MEFLKFGLIFLFVRLLECSRDRLTNSSGERVIFVYPNEIKVEEDLEQCSRNSVCGIYHVRKWFAPKMQRLCRCQNSECPALWSEDDVHLDNHSQLKICENITDLNICKENEIGLRLTESNEMKSYTDLKLDCNCQWPSYWQLSSHKANASYSYNEYTCSKWKRCERGEFCGHVRDDIHSMYIQCSCPKDNMCVSTDRTLRNASEAFYSGPMLRAYCTPLSTVTTSEPRN
;
A
#
# COMPACT_ATOMS: atom_id res chain seq x y z
N MET A 1 -29.42 -70.12 47.16
CA MET A 1 -30.19 -70.54 45.98
C MET A 1 -30.62 -69.25 45.29
N GLU A 2 -29.87 -68.81 44.28
CA GLU A 2 -30.12 -69.13 42.86
C GLU A 2 -31.33 -68.30 42.35
N PHE A 3 -31.32 -67.54 41.25
CA PHE A 3 -30.59 -67.62 39.98
C PHE A 3 -30.47 -66.23 39.31
N LEU A 4 -29.47 -66.12 38.45
CA LEU A 4 -29.24 -65.12 37.40
C LEU A 4 -30.45 -64.89 36.46
N LYS A 5 -30.51 -63.68 35.85
CA LYS A 5 -30.50 -63.41 34.38
C LYS A 5 -30.59 -61.89 34.13
N PHE A 6 -29.52 -61.21 33.69
CA PHE A 6 -29.03 -61.00 32.31
C PHE A 6 -29.79 -59.95 31.47
N GLY A 7 -29.05 -58.95 30.98
CA GLY A 7 -29.40 -58.03 29.89
C GLY A 7 -29.77 -56.62 30.37
N LEU A 8 -29.18 -55.51 29.95
CA LEU A 8 -28.34 -55.20 28.80
C LEU A 8 -27.30 -54.13 29.20
N ILE A 9 -26.09 -54.30 28.67
CA ILE A 9 -24.98 -53.35 28.71
C ILE A 9 -25.25 -52.26 27.66
N PHE A 10 -25.29 -50.99 28.07
CA PHE A 10 -25.05 -49.86 27.16
C PHE A 10 -23.90 -49.03 27.71
N LEU A 11 -22.68 -49.41 27.28
CA LEU A 11 -21.47 -48.62 27.41
C LEU A 11 -21.60 -47.41 26.48
N PHE A 12 -22.06 -46.28 27.01
CA PHE A 12 -21.89 -44.99 26.33
C PHE A 12 -20.43 -44.55 26.46
N VAL A 13 -19.60 -45.02 25.52
CA VAL A 13 -18.30 -44.41 25.24
C VAL A 13 -18.60 -43.03 24.64
N ARG A 14 -18.57 -41.98 25.47
CA ARG A 14 -18.48 -40.61 24.94
C ARG A 14 -17.09 -40.44 24.36
N LEU A 15 -16.97 -40.67 23.07
CA LEU A 15 -15.88 -40.12 22.26
C LEU A 15 -15.91 -38.60 22.49
N LEU A 16 -14.92 -38.11 23.23
CA LEU A 16 -14.49 -36.73 23.15
C LEU A 16 -13.97 -36.55 21.72
N GLU A 17 -14.88 -36.17 20.82
CA GLU A 17 -14.49 -35.55 19.57
C GLU A 17 -13.69 -34.30 19.95
N CYS A 18 -12.38 -34.37 19.77
CA CYS A 18 -11.58 -33.18 19.55
C CYS A 18 -12.31 -32.36 18.49
N SER A 19 -12.92 -31.25 18.90
CA SER A 19 -13.26 -30.17 17.99
C SER A 19 -11.95 -29.76 17.35
N ARG A 20 -11.68 -30.35 16.18
CA ARG A 20 -10.71 -29.85 15.23
C ARG A 20 -11.20 -28.45 14.94
N ASP A 21 -10.55 -27.46 15.54
CA ASP A 21 -10.73 -26.07 15.16
C ASP A 21 -10.56 -26.04 13.64
N ARG A 22 -11.70 -26.01 12.94
CA ARG A 22 -11.71 -25.49 11.58
C ARG A 22 -11.32 -24.05 11.81
N LEU A 23 -10.05 -23.75 11.54
CA LEU A 23 -9.65 -22.44 11.07
C LEU A 23 -10.46 -22.22 9.79
N THR A 24 -11.72 -21.84 9.97
CA THR A 24 -12.48 -21.17 8.94
C THR A 24 -11.69 -19.90 8.72
N ASN A 25 -10.94 -19.83 7.63
CA ASN A 25 -10.49 -18.57 7.06
C ASN A 25 -11.70 -17.65 7.10
N SER A 26 -11.69 -16.73 8.06
CA SER A 26 -12.71 -15.72 8.22
C SER A 26 -12.69 -14.90 6.94
N SER A 27 -13.66 -15.18 6.07
CA SER A 27 -14.26 -14.29 5.08
C SER A 27 -13.52 -12.96 4.83
N GLY A 28 -12.99 -12.83 3.60
CA GLY A 28 -12.68 -11.59 2.88
C GLY A 28 -12.24 -10.39 3.71
N GLU A 29 -10.95 -10.03 3.64
CA GLU A 29 -10.45 -8.77 4.17
C GLU A 29 -11.36 -7.61 3.72
N ARG A 30 -12.09 -7.01 4.68
CA ARG A 30 -12.95 -5.86 4.38
C ARG A 30 -12.06 -4.64 4.16
N VAL A 31 -12.00 -4.15 2.93
CA VAL A 31 -11.26 -2.94 2.58
C VAL A 31 -11.93 -1.74 3.25
N ILE A 32 -11.13 -0.92 3.93
CA ILE A 32 -11.60 0.32 4.58
C ILE A 32 -11.48 1.47 3.59
N PHE A 33 -12.61 2.06 3.20
CA PHE A 33 -12.66 3.23 2.33
C PHE A 33 -12.44 4.52 3.12
N VAL A 34 -11.56 5.38 2.63
CA VAL A 34 -11.25 6.68 3.21
C VAL A 34 -11.38 7.74 2.13
N TYR A 35 -12.16 8.76 2.43
CA TYR A 35 -12.49 9.86 1.52
C TYR A 35 -11.66 11.10 1.87
N PRO A 36 -11.39 11.99 0.90
CA PRO A 36 -10.67 13.23 1.16
C PRO A 36 -11.56 14.25 1.87
N ASN A 37 -10.96 15.10 2.70
CA ASN A 37 -11.62 16.21 3.39
C ASN A 37 -12.80 15.75 4.28
N GLU A 38 -13.93 16.46 4.23
CA GLU A 38 -15.15 16.15 5.00
C GLU A 38 -16.14 15.25 4.23
N ILE A 39 -15.74 14.72 3.07
CA ILE A 39 -16.58 13.84 2.25
C ILE A 39 -16.79 12.51 2.99
N LYS A 40 -18.04 12.04 3.04
CA LYS A 40 -18.39 10.77 3.70
C LYS A 40 -18.99 9.73 2.77
N VAL A 41 -19.35 10.12 1.55
CA VAL A 41 -20.06 9.29 0.58
C VAL A 41 -19.43 9.42 -0.80
N GLU A 42 -19.65 8.42 -1.63
CA GLU A 42 -19.04 8.31 -2.97
C GLU A 42 -19.62 9.33 -3.95
N GLU A 43 -20.89 9.71 -3.79
CA GLU A 43 -21.61 10.63 -4.67
C GLU A 43 -21.07 12.06 -4.61
N ASP A 44 -20.46 12.44 -3.49
CA ASP A 44 -19.86 13.75 -3.25
C ASP A 44 -18.47 13.87 -3.90
N LEU A 45 -17.88 12.76 -4.36
CA LEU A 45 -16.63 12.80 -5.11
C LEU A 45 -16.84 13.34 -6.52
N GLU A 46 -15.92 14.18 -6.95
CA GLU A 46 -15.87 14.64 -8.33
C GLU A 46 -15.64 13.46 -9.29
N GLN A 47 -16.10 13.63 -10.53
CA GLN A 47 -15.93 12.62 -11.55
C GLN A 47 -14.47 12.58 -12.02
N CYS A 48 -13.90 11.39 -12.12
CA CYS A 48 -12.53 11.21 -12.61
C CYS A 48 -12.39 11.72 -14.04
N SER A 49 -11.31 12.46 -14.30
CA SER A 49 -10.87 12.76 -15.65
C SER A 49 -10.17 11.55 -16.28
N ARG A 50 -9.89 11.63 -17.59
CA ARG A 50 -9.19 10.56 -18.30
C ARG A 50 -7.81 10.31 -17.68
N ASN A 51 -7.54 9.05 -17.37
CA ASN A 51 -6.33 8.59 -16.66
C ASN A 51 -6.12 9.18 -15.25
N SER A 52 -7.13 9.83 -14.65
CA SER A 52 -7.06 10.16 -13.22
C SER A 52 -7.07 8.88 -12.39
N VAL A 53 -6.23 8.86 -11.36
CA VAL A 53 -6.23 7.84 -10.33
C VAL A 53 -7.49 8.01 -9.52
N CYS A 54 -8.37 7.02 -9.58
CA CYS A 54 -9.62 7.02 -8.84
C CYS A 54 -9.43 6.68 -7.36
N GLY A 55 -8.34 6.00 -7.02
CA GLY A 55 -7.92 5.82 -5.64
C GLY A 55 -6.61 5.09 -5.47
N ILE A 56 -6.15 5.02 -4.23
CA ILE A 56 -4.89 4.39 -3.84
C ILE A 56 -5.19 3.28 -2.85
N TYR A 57 -4.81 2.07 -3.24
CA TYR A 57 -4.98 0.88 -2.44
C TYR A 57 -3.71 0.64 -1.62
N HIS A 58 -3.86 0.51 -0.30
CA HIS A 58 -2.77 0.28 0.64
C HIS A 58 -2.95 -1.07 1.32
N VAL A 59 -1.96 -1.95 1.17
CA VAL A 59 -1.81 -3.15 1.99
C VAL A 59 -1.16 -2.75 3.31
N ARG A 60 -1.76 -3.19 4.42
CA ARG A 60 -1.27 -2.88 5.77
C ARG A 60 -1.00 -4.18 6.51
N LYS A 61 0.19 -4.31 7.10
CA LYS A 61 0.67 -5.57 7.68
C LYS A 61 -0.19 -6.11 8.84
N TRP A 62 -0.79 -5.22 9.62
CA TRP A 62 -1.52 -5.57 10.86
C TRP A 62 -2.96 -5.05 10.90
N PHE A 63 -3.41 -4.43 9.81
CA PHE A 63 -4.73 -3.81 9.70
C PHE A 63 -5.36 -4.20 8.38
N ALA A 64 -6.67 -4.13 8.29
CA ALA A 64 -7.36 -4.34 7.03
C ALA A 64 -6.79 -3.42 5.93
N PRO A 65 -6.79 -3.81 4.64
CA PRO A 65 -6.38 -2.91 3.58
C PRO A 65 -7.18 -1.61 3.58
N LYS A 66 -6.57 -0.52 3.11
CA LYS A 66 -7.22 0.80 3.03
C LYS A 66 -7.29 1.22 1.57
N MET A 67 -8.45 1.71 1.14
CA MET A 67 -8.64 2.36 -0.15
C MET A 67 -8.86 3.85 0.07
N GLN A 68 -7.88 4.68 -0.30
CA GLN A 68 -8.04 6.12 -0.32
C GLN A 68 -8.72 6.52 -1.63
N ARG A 69 -9.98 6.97 -1.57
CA ARG A 69 -10.74 7.44 -2.74
C ARG A 69 -10.27 8.84 -3.13
N LEU A 70 -10.18 9.12 -4.43
CA LEU A 70 -9.83 10.46 -4.95
C LEU A 70 -10.94 11.04 -5.82
N CYS A 71 -11.53 10.22 -6.70
CA CYS A 71 -12.62 10.61 -7.58
C CYS A 71 -13.51 9.39 -7.90
N ARG A 72 -14.71 9.67 -8.42
CA ARG A 72 -15.70 8.66 -8.82
C ARG A 72 -15.60 8.35 -10.32
N CYS A 73 -15.53 7.08 -10.66
CA CYS A 73 -15.55 6.61 -12.04
C CYS A 73 -16.95 6.77 -12.67
N GLN A 74 -17.01 7.03 -13.99
CA GLN A 74 -18.29 7.31 -14.66
C GLN A 74 -19.15 6.07 -14.90
N ASN A 75 -18.53 4.99 -15.37
CA ASN A 75 -19.22 3.79 -15.89
C ASN A 75 -18.86 2.50 -15.13
N SER A 76 -18.04 2.60 -14.09
CA SER A 76 -17.48 1.47 -13.34
C SER A 76 -17.27 1.86 -11.88
N GLU A 77 -17.03 0.87 -11.03
CA GLU A 77 -16.46 1.13 -9.70
C GLU A 77 -14.95 1.25 -9.81
N CYS A 78 -14.35 2.07 -8.93
CA CYS A 78 -12.89 2.12 -8.87
C CYS A 78 -12.33 0.80 -8.32
N PRO A 79 -11.35 0.16 -8.98
CA PRO A 79 -10.81 -1.12 -8.53
C PRO A 79 -10.27 -1.03 -7.10
N ALA A 80 -10.73 -1.93 -6.22
CA ALA A 80 -10.41 -1.92 -4.79
C ALA A 80 -9.72 -3.21 -4.32
N LEU A 81 -9.06 -3.93 -5.21
CA LEU A 81 -8.31 -5.16 -4.92
C LEU A 81 -6.86 -5.01 -5.37
N TRP A 82 -5.95 -5.73 -4.71
CA TRP A 82 -4.56 -5.83 -5.14
C TRP A 82 -4.46 -6.61 -6.47
N SER A 83 -3.61 -6.14 -7.37
CA SER A 83 -3.37 -6.75 -8.69
C SER A 83 -1.92 -6.53 -9.06
N GLU A 84 -1.20 -7.58 -9.47
CA GLU A 84 0.22 -7.47 -9.85
C GLU A 84 0.44 -6.63 -11.11
N ASP A 85 -0.59 -6.47 -11.93
CA ASP A 85 -0.55 -5.66 -13.16
C ASP A 85 -0.76 -4.16 -12.89
N ASP A 86 -1.13 -3.81 -11.66
CA ASP A 86 -1.44 -2.43 -11.29
C ASP A 86 -0.19 -1.60 -11.00
N VAL A 87 -0.33 -0.28 -11.16
CA VAL A 87 0.82 0.62 -11.05
C VAL A 87 1.19 0.84 -9.58
N HIS A 88 2.41 0.46 -9.22
CA HIS A 88 2.92 0.64 -7.87
C HIS A 88 3.18 2.12 -7.56
N LEU A 89 2.74 2.56 -6.38
CA LEU A 89 3.16 3.83 -5.79
C LEU A 89 4.39 3.63 -4.91
N ASP A 90 4.35 2.58 -4.08
CA ASP A 90 5.41 2.14 -3.19
C ASP A 90 5.36 0.60 -3.06
N ASN A 91 6.13 0.02 -2.14
CA ASN A 91 6.19 -1.44 -2.00
C ASN A 91 4.86 -2.10 -1.58
N HIS A 92 3.94 -1.37 -0.93
CA HIS A 92 2.68 -1.89 -0.40
C HIS A 92 1.45 -1.05 -0.83
N SER A 93 1.62 -0.19 -1.82
CA SER A 93 0.56 0.71 -2.29
C SER A 93 0.50 0.74 -3.82
N GLN A 94 -0.72 0.77 -4.36
CA GLN A 94 -0.98 0.78 -5.80
C GLN A 94 -1.94 1.90 -6.18
N LEU A 95 -1.68 2.52 -7.33
CA LEU A 95 -2.54 3.49 -7.98
C LEU A 95 -3.61 2.75 -8.79
N LYS A 96 -4.88 3.11 -8.58
CA LYS A 96 -6.02 2.52 -9.27
C LYS A 96 -6.64 3.55 -10.20
N ILE A 97 -6.87 3.18 -11.45
CA ILE A 97 -7.53 4.02 -12.47
C ILE A 97 -8.87 3.39 -12.89
N CYS A 98 -9.77 4.18 -13.48
CA CYS A 98 -11.06 3.69 -13.97
C CYS A 98 -10.96 2.91 -15.29
N GLU A 99 -9.95 3.25 -16.09
CA GLU A 99 -9.65 2.64 -17.40
C GLU A 99 -8.72 1.43 -17.24
N ASN A 100 -8.48 0.67 -18.30
CA ASN A 100 -7.57 -0.46 -18.24
C ASN A 100 -6.12 0.02 -18.26
N ILE A 101 -5.30 -0.48 -17.33
CA ILE A 101 -3.87 -0.13 -17.22
C ILE A 101 -3.09 -0.59 -18.47
N THR A 102 -3.57 -1.62 -19.18
CA THR A 102 -2.96 -2.07 -20.45
C THR A 102 -2.97 -1.01 -21.54
N ASP A 103 -3.85 0.00 -21.43
CA ASP A 103 -3.95 1.08 -22.41
C ASP A 103 -2.87 2.15 -22.19
N LEU A 104 -2.16 2.09 -21.05
CA LEU A 104 -1.01 2.95 -20.75
C LEU A 104 0.28 2.34 -21.29
N ASN A 105 1.04 3.16 -22.01
CA ASN A 105 2.40 2.80 -22.42
C ASN A 105 3.33 2.72 -21.19
N ILE A 106 4.39 1.93 -21.29
CA ILE A 106 5.48 1.92 -20.30
C ILE A 106 6.23 3.25 -20.37
N CYS A 107 6.51 3.86 -19.22
CA CYS A 107 7.24 5.12 -19.14
C CYS A 107 8.63 5.02 -19.74
N LYS A 108 9.01 5.99 -20.59
CA LYS A 108 10.38 6.16 -21.07
C LYS A 108 11.24 6.85 -20.02
N GLU A 109 12.55 6.75 -20.19
CA GLU A 109 13.51 7.43 -19.33
C GLU A 109 13.28 8.96 -19.35
N ASN A 110 13.19 9.57 -18.16
CA ASN A 110 12.91 11.00 -17.97
C ASN A 110 11.54 11.49 -18.49
N GLU A 111 10.65 10.59 -18.91
CA GLU A 111 9.27 10.94 -19.25
C GLU A 111 8.46 11.20 -17.97
N ILE A 112 7.68 12.28 -17.95
CA ILE A 112 6.73 12.55 -16.86
C ILE A 112 5.61 11.51 -16.95
N GLY A 113 5.51 10.67 -15.93
CA GLY A 113 4.51 9.59 -15.89
C GLY A 113 3.42 9.78 -14.86
N LEU A 114 3.65 10.60 -13.84
CA LEU A 114 2.68 10.87 -12.79
C LEU A 114 2.65 12.37 -12.48
N ARG A 115 1.45 12.94 -12.38
CA ARG A 115 1.25 14.36 -12.05
C ARG A 115 0.28 14.47 -10.89
N LEU A 116 0.69 15.19 -9.86
CA LEU A 116 -0.15 15.57 -8.74
C LEU A 116 -0.44 17.06 -8.82
N THR A 117 -1.71 17.41 -8.89
CA THR A 117 -2.21 18.78 -8.81
C THR A 117 -3.00 18.94 -7.53
N GLU A 118 -2.62 19.89 -6.68
CA GLU A 118 -3.35 20.20 -5.45
C GLU A 118 -3.77 21.67 -5.47
N SER A 119 -5.00 21.97 -5.06
CA SER A 119 -5.41 23.36 -4.83
C SER A 119 -4.97 23.84 -3.43
N ASN A 120 -4.52 25.09 -3.37
CA ASN A 120 -4.18 25.80 -2.14
C ASN A 120 -5.41 26.50 -1.51
N GLU A 121 -6.60 26.32 -2.09
CA GLU A 121 -7.84 26.95 -1.64
C GLU A 121 -8.54 26.13 -0.55
N MET A 122 -9.48 26.75 0.19
CA MET A 122 -10.22 26.11 1.31
C MET A 122 -10.95 24.82 0.93
N LYS A 123 -11.26 24.61 -0.35
CA LYS A 123 -11.67 23.32 -0.89
C LYS A 123 -10.45 22.70 -1.57
N SER A 124 -9.72 21.88 -0.82
CA SER A 124 -8.57 21.12 -1.29
C SER A 124 -9.02 20.09 -2.34
N TYR A 125 -8.90 20.49 -3.60
CA TYR A 125 -8.98 19.63 -4.77
C TYR A 125 -7.63 18.96 -4.94
N THR A 126 -7.64 17.66 -5.16
CA THR A 126 -6.43 16.87 -5.42
C THR A 126 -6.70 15.95 -6.60
N ASP A 127 -5.97 16.13 -7.70
CA ASP A 127 -6.00 15.24 -8.85
C ASP A 127 -4.63 14.62 -9.06
N LEU A 128 -4.62 13.30 -9.17
CA LEU A 128 -3.44 12.50 -9.43
C LEU A 128 -3.65 11.82 -10.78
N LYS A 129 -2.85 12.17 -11.77
CA LYS A 129 -3.00 11.71 -13.14
C LYS A 129 -1.82 10.86 -13.59
N LEU A 130 -2.13 9.74 -14.23
CA LEU A 130 -1.16 8.78 -14.73
C LEU A 130 -1.03 8.87 -16.26
N ASP A 131 0.13 9.30 -16.73
CA ASP A 131 0.41 9.45 -18.18
C ASP A 131 1.04 8.17 -18.78
N CYS A 132 1.76 7.38 -17.97
CA CYS A 132 2.37 6.11 -18.37
C CYS A 132 2.53 5.15 -17.18
N ASN A 133 2.75 3.85 -17.45
CA ASN A 133 2.96 2.82 -16.44
C ASN A 133 4.44 2.74 -16.01
N CYS A 134 4.71 2.97 -14.73
CA CYS A 134 6.04 2.77 -14.14
C CYS A 134 6.19 1.34 -13.62
N GLN A 135 6.85 0.49 -14.43
CA GLN A 135 6.97 -0.93 -14.12
C GLN A 135 7.90 -1.19 -12.92
N TRP A 136 7.39 -1.97 -11.98
CA TRP A 136 8.16 -2.49 -10.86
C TRP A 136 9.27 -3.44 -11.34
N PRO A 137 10.51 -3.40 -10.81
CA PRO A 137 11.01 -2.55 -9.73
C PRO A 137 11.56 -1.19 -10.22
N SER A 138 10.76 -0.15 -10.03
CA SER A 138 11.08 1.26 -10.27
C SER A 138 10.35 2.11 -9.23
N TYR A 139 10.68 3.40 -9.15
CA TYR A 139 10.03 4.33 -8.24
C TYR A 139 9.72 5.67 -8.91
N TRP A 140 8.73 6.36 -8.37
CA TRP A 140 8.38 7.72 -8.77
C TRP A 140 9.36 8.71 -8.17
N GLN A 141 10.19 9.31 -9.03
CA GLN A 141 11.14 10.34 -8.64
C GLN A 141 10.56 11.71 -8.94
N LEU A 142 10.55 12.61 -7.96
CA LEU A 142 10.15 14.00 -8.18
C LEU A 142 11.08 14.64 -9.22
N SER A 143 10.51 15.06 -10.35
CA SER A 143 11.24 15.70 -11.44
C SER A 143 11.08 17.21 -11.43
N SER A 144 9.89 17.69 -11.08
CA SER A 144 9.60 19.12 -11.07
C SER A 144 8.53 19.44 -10.03
N HIS A 145 8.67 20.58 -9.37
CA HIS A 145 7.65 21.16 -8.51
C HIS A 145 7.41 22.60 -8.96
N LYS A 146 6.15 22.93 -9.23
CA LYS A 146 5.71 24.26 -9.59
C LYS A 146 4.56 24.62 -8.66
N ALA A 147 4.63 25.78 -8.02
CA ALA A 147 3.54 26.28 -7.19
C ALA A 147 3.18 27.70 -7.58
N ASN A 148 1.89 28.00 -7.59
CA ASN A 148 1.36 29.35 -7.70
C ASN A 148 0.41 29.61 -6.52
N ALA A 149 -0.22 30.79 -6.49
CA ALA A 149 -1.10 31.17 -5.39
C ALA A 149 -2.27 30.19 -5.17
N SER A 150 -2.76 29.55 -6.23
CA SER A 150 -3.96 28.70 -6.20
C SER A 150 -3.66 27.21 -6.26
N TYR A 151 -2.53 26.79 -6.82
CA TYR A 151 -2.23 25.39 -7.09
C TYR A 151 -0.75 25.03 -6.87
N SER A 152 -0.51 23.81 -6.41
CA SER A 152 0.77 23.11 -6.51
C SER A 152 0.71 22.03 -7.59
N TYR A 153 1.82 21.82 -8.27
CA TYR A 153 2.00 20.81 -9.30
C TYR A 153 3.30 20.06 -9.03
N ASN A 154 3.20 18.77 -8.76
CA ASN A 154 4.34 17.87 -8.68
C ASN A 154 4.34 16.94 -9.89
N GLU A 155 5.44 16.92 -10.64
CA GLU A 155 5.64 16.06 -11.80
C GLU A 155 6.71 15.02 -11.44
N TYR A 156 6.39 13.74 -11.67
CA TYR A 156 7.27 12.63 -11.34
C TYR A 156 7.65 11.82 -12.59
N THR A 157 8.92 11.43 -12.65
CA THR A 157 9.46 10.50 -13.63
C THR A 157 9.55 9.10 -13.04
N CYS A 158 9.57 8.09 -13.90
CA CYS A 158 9.80 6.71 -13.49
C CYS A 158 11.31 6.41 -13.51
N SER A 159 11.89 6.10 -12.36
CA SER A 159 13.32 5.81 -12.21
C SER A 159 13.54 4.37 -11.79
N LYS A 160 14.41 3.66 -12.50
CA LYS A 160 14.79 2.28 -12.16
C LYS A 160 15.59 2.24 -10.88
N TRP A 161 15.43 1.18 -10.09
CA TRP A 161 16.26 0.96 -8.93
C TRP A 161 17.72 0.74 -9.33
N LYS A 162 18.60 1.60 -8.83
CA LYS A 162 20.03 1.32 -8.82
C LYS A 162 20.37 0.31 -7.72
N ARG A 163 21.60 -0.21 -7.75
CA ARG A 163 22.15 -0.96 -6.62
C ARG A 163 22.73 0.02 -5.60
N CYS A 164 22.37 -0.15 -4.34
CA CYS A 164 22.95 0.62 -3.24
C CYS A 164 24.21 -0.04 -2.65
N GLU A 165 25.02 0.78 -2.00
CA GLU A 165 26.14 0.34 -1.17
C GLU A 165 25.67 -0.09 0.24
N ARG A 166 26.56 -0.73 1.00
CA ARG A 166 26.29 -1.09 2.39
C ARG A 166 26.17 0.18 3.23
N GLY A 167 25.11 0.27 4.04
CA GLY A 167 24.81 1.46 4.84
C GLY A 167 24.27 2.64 4.03
N GLU A 168 24.12 2.54 2.70
CA GLU A 168 23.52 3.61 1.90
C GLU A 168 22.02 3.74 2.24
N PHE A 169 21.52 4.97 2.16
CA PHE A 169 20.09 5.25 2.22
C PHE A 169 19.37 4.53 1.07
N CYS A 170 18.28 3.82 1.39
CA CYS A 170 17.58 2.99 0.41
C CYS A 170 16.09 3.31 0.26
N GLY A 171 15.53 4.15 1.11
CA GLY A 171 14.15 4.59 0.98
C GLY A 171 13.58 5.26 2.23
N HIS A 172 12.37 5.78 2.08
CA HIS A 172 11.58 6.35 3.18
C HIS A 172 10.46 5.40 3.59
N VAL A 173 10.30 5.18 4.90
CA VAL A 173 9.22 4.38 5.48
C VAL A 173 8.19 5.31 6.08
N ARG A 174 6.93 5.17 5.67
CA ARG A 174 5.80 5.91 6.23
C ARG A 174 5.49 5.46 7.64
N ASP A 175 5.26 6.41 8.54
CA ASP A 175 4.91 6.12 9.94
C ASP A 175 3.47 5.59 10.07
N ASP A 176 2.55 6.05 9.22
CA ASP A 176 1.12 5.76 9.35
C ASP A 176 0.72 4.36 8.83
N ILE A 177 1.27 3.93 7.69
CA ILE A 177 0.93 2.64 7.07
C ILE A 177 2.11 1.67 6.94
N HIS A 178 3.32 2.08 7.33
CA HIS A 178 4.53 1.26 7.24
C HIS A 178 4.86 0.74 5.83
N SER A 179 4.41 1.47 4.80
CA SER A 179 4.88 1.29 3.43
C SER A 179 6.20 2.01 3.22
N MET A 180 6.94 1.62 2.18
CA MET A 180 8.29 2.08 1.91
C MET A 180 8.45 2.50 0.45
N TYR A 181 8.85 3.75 0.26
CA TYR A 181 9.32 4.28 -1.02
C TYR A 181 10.77 3.84 -1.23
N ILE A 182 10.95 2.69 -1.86
CA ILE A 182 12.25 2.10 -2.13
C ILE A 182 12.88 2.79 -3.35
N GLN A 183 14.10 3.29 -3.21
CA GLN A 183 14.80 4.01 -4.28
C GLN A 183 15.95 3.19 -4.89
N CYS A 184 16.38 2.12 -4.21
CA CYS A 184 17.44 1.24 -4.68
C CYS A 184 17.34 -0.17 -4.08
N SER A 185 18.05 -1.11 -4.70
CA SER A 185 18.20 -2.48 -4.20
C SER A 185 19.44 -2.61 -3.30
N CYS A 186 19.26 -3.13 -2.09
CA CYS A 186 20.38 -3.39 -1.19
C CYS A 186 21.27 -4.54 -1.68
N PRO A 187 22.57 -4.52 -1.34
CA PRO A 187 23.47 -5.61 -1.68
C PRO A 187 23.09 -6.89 -0.91
N LYS A 188 23.66 -8.03 -1.32
CA LYS A 188 23.45 -9.32 -0.67
C LYS A 188 23.65 -9.24 0.85
N ASP A 189 22.82 -9.98 1.59
CA ASP A 189 22.83 -10.08 3.07
C ASP A 189 22.54 -8.76 3.80
N ASN A 190 22.01 -7.76 3.08
CA ASN A 190 21.53 -6.50 3.64
C ASN A 190 20.04 -6.32 3.30
N MET A 191 19.31 -5.70 4.22
CA MET A 191 17.90 -5.35 4.03
C MET A 191 17.73 -3.85 4.16
N CYS A 192 16.84 -3.28 3.36
CA CYS A 192 16.45 -1.88 3.49
C CYS A 192 15.53 -1.75 4.69
N VAL A 193 16.07 -1.26 5.81
CA VAL A 193 15.32 -1.12 7.07
C VAL A 193 15.66 0.20 7.74
N SER A 194 14.72 0.73 8.49
CA SER A 194 15.00 1.86 9.36
C SER A 194 15.72 1.41 10.63
N THR A 195 16.85 2.04 10.93
CA THR A 195 17.69 1.74 12.10
C THR A 195 17.50 2.74 13.24
N ASP A 196 16.96 3.93 12.95
CA ASP A 196 16.55 4.91 13.93
C ASP A 196 15.03 5.10 13.88
N ARG A 197 14.38 5.25 15.04
CA ARG A 197 12.93 5.57 15.09
C ARG A 197 12.70 7.08 14.97
N THR A 198 13.63 7.80 14.32
CA THR A 198 13.58 9.25 14.25
C THR A 198 12.74 9.68 13.06
N LEU A 199 11.53 10.17 13.37
CA LEU A 199 10.63 10.75 12.39
C LEU A 199 11.19 12.07 11.85
N ARG A 200 11.21 12.18 10.52
CA ARG A 200 11.63 13.37 9.79
C ARG A 200 10.57 13.68 8.74
N ASN A 201 10.25 14.95 8.58
CA ASN A 201 9.36 15.34 7.49
C ASN A 201 10.08 15.12 6.16
N ALA A 202 9.44 14.35 5.28
CA ALA A 202 9.88 14.10 3.93
C ALA A 202 8.67 14.10 3.00
N SER A 203 8.94 14.26 1.71
CA SER A 203 7.93 14.24 0.66
C SER A 203 8.30 13.21 -0.38
N GLU A 204 7.35 12.34 -0.68
CA GLU A 204 7.40 11.31 -1.71
C GLU A 204 6.15 11.45 -2.59
N ALA A 205 6.04 10.64 -3.65
CA ALA A 205 4.86 10.66 -4.50
C ALA A 205 3.58 10.44 -3.68
N PHE A 206 2.70 11.44 -3.70
CA PHE A 206 1.42 11.43 -2.98
C PHE A 206 1.53 11.28 -1.45
N TYR A 207 2.65 11.68 -0.85
CA TYR A 207 2.78 11.73 0.61
C TYR A 207 3.73 12.84 1.03
N SER A 208 3.30 13.67 1.99
CA SER A 208 4.15 14.64 2.67
C SER A 208 3.86 14.58 4.16
N GLY A 209 4.87 14.26 4.96
CA GLY A 209 4.68 14.07 6.38
C GLY A 209 5.82 13.33 7.07
N PRO A 210 5.60 12.86 8.31
CA PRO A 210 6.59 12.13 9.08
C PRO A 210 6.97 10.80 8.40
N MET A 211 8.27 10.58 8.20
CA MET A 211 8.83 9.34 7.67
C MET A 211 10.09 8.95 8.44
N LEU A 212 10.35 7.66 8.47
CA LEU A 212 11.63 7.11 8.90
C LEU A 212 12.55 6.94 7.68
N ARG A 213 13.85 7.14 7.86
CA ARG A 213 14.84 6.84 6.83
C ARG A 213 15.26 5.37 6.96
N ALA A 214 15.33 4.66 5.84
CA ALA A 214 15.83 3.31 5.76
C ALA A 214 17.21 3.26 5.11
N TYR A 215 18.03 2.31 5.56
CA TYR A 215 19.40 2.10 5.11
C TYR A 215 19.66 0.62 4.86
N CYS A 216 20.55 0.33 3.92
CA CYS A 216 20.97 -1.04 3.64
C CYS A 216 21.79 -1.59 4.81
N THR A 217 21.12 -2.37 5.65
CA THR A 217 21.63 -2.82 6.95
C THR A 217 21.86 -4.33 6.95
N PRO A 218 22.98 -4.84 7.49
CA PRO A 218 23.25 -6.27 7.52
C PRO A 218 22.19 -7.06 8.29
N LEU A 219 21.74 -8.19 7.74
CA LEU A 219 20.70 -9.04 8.36
C LEU A 219 21.05 -9.48 9.79
N SER A 220 22.34 -9.66 10.11
CA SER A 220 22.83 -10.01 11.46
C SER A 220 22.52 -8.96 12.52
N THR A 221 22.39 -7.69 12.12
CA THR A 221 22.05 -6.58 13.02
C THR A 221 20.54 -6.39 13.17
N VAL A 222 19.75 -6.89 12.22
CA VAL A 222 18.29 -6.79 12.26
C VAL A 222 17.71 -7.79 13.27
N THR A 223 18.22 -9.02 13.28
CA THR A 223 17.78 -10.10 14.19
C THR A 223 18.08 -9.85 15.67
N THR A 224 18.91 -8.86 16.01
CA THR A 224 19.24 -8.51 17.40
C THR A 224 18.38 -7.40 17.99
N SER A 225 17.50 -6.77 17.21
CA SER A 225 16.63 -5.66 17.65
C SER A 225 15.18 -6.05 17.97
N GLU A 226 14.84 -7.34 17.91
CA GLU A 226 13.54 -7.85 18.36
C GLU A 226 13.56 -8.00 19.89
N PRO A 227 12.69 -7.32 20.66
CA PRO A 227 12.61 -7.53 22.09
C PRO A 227 12.11 -8.95 22.35
N ARG A 228 12.93 -9.76 23.03
CA ARG A 228 12.45 -10.95 23.72
C ARG A 228 11.46 -10.50 24.79
N ASN A 229 10.17 -10.62 24.50
CA ASN A 229 9.13 -10.69 25.53
C ASN A 229 9.23 -12.04 26.25
#